data_AF-A0A4Q3YP46-F1
#
_entry.id   AF-A0A4Q3YP46-F1
#
_cell.length_a   1.000
_cell.length_b   1.000
_cell.length_c   1.000
_cell.angle_alpha   90.00
_cell.angle_beta   90.00
_cell.angle_gamma   90.00
#
_symmetry.space_group_name_H-M   'P 1'
#
loop_
_entity.id
_entity.type
_entity.pdbx_description
1 polymer ?
#
loop_
_entity_poly.entity_id
_entity_poly.type
_entity_poly.pdbx_seq_one_letter_code
_entity_poly.pdbx_strand_id
1 'polypeptide(L)'
;MAEFDFELAAQVSRLAHGAKDSNLRWICTPEGEYETNNGSEWCDDCGYYMMRHLRSKERIKARRSGYLLDGGWRTESDTHRFCAHCGCWLRISLTDWGVKEELDHYRENGVGQNPIIDEAYSLDILLGAMWSGSEHADEAMALALDLVSRPDAQKILAEAA
;
A
#
# COMPACT_ATOMS: atom_id res chain seq x y z
N MET A 1 4.07 18.03 21.89
CA MET A 1 4.77 17.24 20.86
C MET A 1 5.10 15.93 21.52
N ALA A 2 4.30 14.89 21.25
CA ALA A 2 4.70 13.56 21.63
C ALA A 2 5.93 13.18 20.80
N GLU A 3 6.85 12.44 21.43
CA GLU A 3 7.99 11.87 20.72
C GLU A 3 7.49 10.71 19.86
N PHE A 4 8.06 10.54 18.66
CA PHE A 4 7.70 9.42 17.79
C PHE A 4 8.08 8.10 18.47
N ASP A 5 7.09 7.25 18.76
CA ASP A 5 7.31 5.97 19.42
C ASP A 5 7.70 4.90 18.41
N PHE A 6 9.01 4.67 18.29
CA PHE A 6 9.57 3.67 17.38
C PHE A 6 9.21 2.23 17.76
N GLU A 7 8.95 1.93 19.04
CA GLU A 7 8.55 0.57 19.45
C GLU A 7 7.10 0.32 19.08
N LEU A 8 6.22 1.31 19.25
CA LEU A 8 4.84 1.23 18.78
C LEU A 8 4.78 1.07 17.25
N ALA A 9 5.57 1.84 16.50
CA ALA A 9 5.68 1.67 15.05
C ALA A 9 6.18 0.26 14.67
N ALA A 10 7.16 -0.29 15.39
CA ALA A 10 7.63 -1.65 15.18
C ALA A 10 6.54 -2.70 15.48
N GLN A 11 5.67 -2.48 16.47
CA GLN A 11 4.52 -3.34 16.75
C GLN A 11 3.52 -3.35 15.59
N VAL A 12 3.19 -2.18 15.04
CA VAL A 12 2.32 -2.06 13.86
C VAL A 12 2.94 -2.79 12.67
N SER A 13 4.24 -2.59 12.41
CA SER A 13 4.96 -3.28 11.33
C SER A 13 4.95 -4.81 11.48
N ARG A 14 5.07 -5.31 12.73
CA ARG A 14 4.92 -6.76 13.01
C ARG A 14 3.52 -7.27 12.70
N LEU A 15 2.47 -6.53 13.04
CA LEU A 15 1.09 -6.89 12.70
C LEU A 15 0.86 -6.88 11.17
N ALA A 16 1.49 -5.95 10.46
CA ALA A 16 1.40 -5.79 9.02
C ALA A 16 2.12 -6.90 8.22
N HIS A 17 3.02 -7.68 8.84
CA HIS A 17 3.87 -8.65 8.15
C HIS A 17 3.11 -9.72 7.32
N GLY A 18 1.85 -10.00 7.67
CA GLY A 18 1.00 -10.94 6.93
C GLY A 18 0.30 -10.36 5.70
N ALA A 19 0.38 -9.04 5.48
CA ALA A 19 -0.29 -8.40 4.37
C ALA A 19 0.34 -8.83 3.04
N LYS A 20 -0.51 -9.17 2.07
CA LYS A 20 -0.02 -9.48 0.73
C LYS A 20 0.29 -8.17 0.00
N ASP A 21 1.58 -7.90 -0.20
CA ASP A 21 2.05 -6.71 -0.89
C ASP A 21 2.98 -7.03 -2.08
N SER A 22 3.22 -6.02 -2.92
CA SER A 22 4.12 -6.10 -4.07
C SER A 22 4.61 -4.71 -4.46
N ASN A 23 5.68 -4.63 -5.26
CA ASN A 23 6.01 -3.39 -5.93
C ASN A 23 4.93 -3.01 -6.94
N LEU A 24 4.72 -1.70 -7.09
CA LEU A 24 3.80 -1.13 -8.06
C LEU A 24 4.41 -1.17 -9.45
N ARG A 25 3.62 -1.63 -10.42
CA ARG A 25 3.98 -1.71 -11.84
C ARG A 25 2.92 -1.08 -12.72
N TRP A 26 3.36 -0.56 -13.85
CA TRP A 26 2.50 -0.18 -14.97
C TRP A 26 2.85 -1.00 -16.20
N ILE A 27 1.85 -1.32 -17.00
CA ILE A 27 2.06 -1.96 -18.30
C ILE A 27 2.02 -0.86 -19.35
N CYS A 28 3.18 -0.46 -19.85
CA CYS A 28 3.27 0.49 -20.95
C CYS A 28 2.97 -0.22 -22.27
N THR A 29 2.06 0.36 -23.05
CA THR A 29 1.70 -0.09 -24.39
C THR A 29 2.00 1.01 -25.40
N PRO A 30 1.90 0.74 -26.71
CA PRO A 30 2.13 1.76 -27.75
C PRO A 30 1.13 2.91 -27.72
N GLU A 31 -0.03 2.67 -27.14
CA GLU A 31 -1.14 3.60 -27.06
C GLU A 31 -1.18 4.35 -25.71
N GLY A 32 -0.22 4.07 -24.83
CA GLY A 32 -0.17 4.58 -23.46
C GLY A 32 -0.18 3.46 -22.42
N GLU A 33 -0.42 3.83 -21.18
CA GLU A 33 -0.57 2.86 -20.08
C GLU A 33 -1.80 1.97 -20.28
N TYR A 34 -1.65 0.69 -19.98
CA TYR A 34 -2.75 -0.26 -20.08
C TYR A 34 -3.67 -0.12 -18.88
N GLU A 35 -4.90 0.29 -19.15
CA GLU A 35 -5.94 0.44 -18.13
C GLU A 35 -7.02 -0.63 -18.28
N THR A 36 -7.56 -1.05 -17.14
CA THR A 36 -8.75 -1.91 -17.05
C THR A 36 -9.83 -1.20 -16.27
N ASN A 37 -11.04 -1.78 -16.23
CA ASN A 37 -12.12 -1.25 -15.38
C ASN A 37 -11.79 -1.27 -13.89
N ASN A 38 -10.76 -2.03 -13.47
CA ASN A 38 -10.34 -2.18 -12.09
C ASN A 38 -9.08 -1.37 -11.76
N GLY A 39 -8.61 -0.52 -12.68
CA GLY A 39 -7.39 0.27 -12.51
C GLY A 39 -6.30 -0.07 -13.52
N SER A 40 -5.16 0.60 -13.35
CA SER A 40 -3.99 0.54 -14.23
C SER A 40 -2.71 0.11 -13.52
N GLU A 41 -2.75 -0.04 -12.19
CA GLU A 41 -1.60 -0.49 -11.40
C GLU A 41 -1.61 -2.00 -11.17
N TRP A 42 -0.42 -2.61 -11.24
CA TRP A 42 -0.24 -4.05 -11.18
C TRP A 42 0.81 -4.43 -10.15
N CYS A 43 0.64 -5.60 -9.52
CA CYS A 43 1.74 -6.24 -8.82
C CYS A 43 2.73 -6.86 -9.81
N ASP A 44 3.90 -7.24 -9.32
CA ASP A 44 4.98 -7.83 -10.12
C ASP A 44 4.48 -9.04 -10.93
N ASP A 45 3.77 -9.97 -10.28
CA ASP A 45 3.27 -11.21 -10.91
C ASP A 45 2.16 -10.94 -11.92
N CYS A 46 1.10 -10.23 -11.49
CA CYS A 46 -0.08 -10.01 -12.34
C CYS A 46 0.29 -9.14 -13.55
N GLY A 47 1.14 -8.14 -13.34
CA GLY A 47 1.64 -7.28 -14.42
C GLY A 47 2.46 -8.08 -15.43
N TYR A 48 3.35 -8.96 -14.97
CA TYR A 48 4.12 -9.84 -15.85
C TYR A 48 3.23 -10.74 -16.71
N TYR A 49 2.27 -11.46 -16.10
CA TYR A 49 1.38 -12.35 -16.83
C TYR A 49 0.48 -11.61 -17.80
N MET A 50 -0.06 -10.45 -17.39
CA MET A 50 -0.90 -9.63 -18.26
C MET A 50 -0.12 -9.06 -19.44
N MET A 51 1.07 -8.48 -19.21
CA MET A 51 1.94 -8.00 -20.29
C MET A 51 2.26 -9.13 -21.29
N ARG A 52 2.59 -10.33 -20.79
CA ARG A 52 2.86 -11.51 -21.65
C ARG A 52 1.63 -11.89 -22.48
N HIS A 53 0.44 -11.86 -21.89
CA HIS A 53 -0.82 -12.13 -22.57
C HIS A 53 -1.10 -11.12 -23.69
N LEU A 54 -0.95 -9.82 -23.40
CA LEU A 54 -1.12 -8.73 -24.37
C LEU A 54 -0.16 -8.87 -25.56
N ARG A 55 1.13 -9.11 -25.28
CA ARG A 55 2.15 -9.37 -26.31
C ARG A 55 1.79 -10.57 -27.19
N SER A 56 1.17 -11.61 -26.62
CA SER A 56 0.75 -12.80 -27.37
C SER A 56 -0.48 -12.55 -28.24
N LYS A 57 -1.41 -11.69 -27.81
CA LYS A 57 -2.59 -11.31 -28.61
C LYS A 57 -2.22 -10.37 -29.75
N GLU A 58 -1.30 -9.45 -29.52
CA GLU A 58 -0.96 -8.38 -30.46
C GLU A 58 0.42 -8.58 -31.10
N ARG A 59 0.75 -9.80 -31.54
CA ARG A 59 2.12 -10.18 -31.97
C ARG A 59 2.77 -9.24 -32.99
N ILE A 60 2.02 -8.74 -33.96
CA ILE A 60 2.55 -7.83 -35.00
C ILE A 60 2.89 -6.46 -34.41
N LYS A 61 2.00 -5.93 -33.56
CA LYS A 61 2.18 -4.66 -32.86
C LYS A 61 3.31 -4.80 -31.85
N ALA A 62 3.25 -5.79 -30.95
CA ALA A 62 4.28 -6.08 -29.95
C ALA A 62 5.71 -6.19 -30.50
N ARG A 63 5.90 -6.74 -31.71
CA ARG A 63 7.22 -6.78 -32.38
C ARG A 63 7.75 -5.40 -32.80
N ARG A 64 6.85 -4.44 -33.03
CA ARG A 64 7.17 -3.08 -33.48
C ARG A 64 7.15 -2.06 -32.35
N SER A 65 6.51 -2.37 -31.21
CA SER A 65 5.99 -1.32 -30.34
C SER A 65 6.17 -1.55 -28.83
N GLY A 66 7.16 -2.32 -28.40
CA GLY A 66 7.77 -2.10 -27.08
C GLY A 66 6.86 -2.14 -25.85
N TYR A 67 5.94 -3.11 -25.74
CA TYR A 67 5.24 -3.36 -24.46
C TYR A 67 6.29 -3.50 -23.36
N LEU A 68 6.14 -2.80 -22.24
CA LEU A 68 7.09 -2.86 -21.13
C LEU A 68 6.30 -2.99 -19.82
N LEU A 69 6.85 -3.77 -18.90
CA LEU A 69 6.43 -3.72 -17.51
C LEU A 69 7.36 -2.74 -16.81
N ASP A 70 6.87 -1.54 -16.54
CA ASP A 70 7.62 -0.45 -15.92
C ASP A 70 7.29 -0.31 -14.43
N GLY A 71 8.06 0.50 -13.70
CA GLY A 71 7.97 0.68 -12.27
C GLY A 71 8.85 -0.31 -11.50
N GLY A 72 8.38 -0.77 -10.33
CA GLY A 72 9.12 -1.68 -9.47
C GLY A 72 9.93 -1.02 -8.36
N TRP A 73 9.77 0.29 -8.21
CA TRP A 73 10.25 1.06 -7.08
C TRP A 73 9.05 1.63 -6.32
N ARG A 74 9.28 2.05 -5.08
CA ARG A 74 8.25 2.71 -4.27
C ARG A 74 7.95 4.08 -4.87
N THR A 75 6.67 4.40 -5.02
CA THR A 75 6.19 5.63 -5.65
C THR A 75 5.34 6.43 -4.68
N GLU A 76 5.38 7.75 -4.79
CA GLU A 76 4.50 8.63 -4.01
C GLU A 76 3.04 8.52 -4.51
N SER A 77 2.09 8.57 -3.59
CA SER A 77 0.66 8.54 -3.91
C SER A 77 -0.17 9.25 -2.84
N ASP A 78 -1.26 9.88 -3.27
CA ASP A 78 -2.24 10.51 -2.38
C ASP A 78 -3.21 9.49 -1.75
N THR A 79 -3.20 8.25 -2.23
CA THR A 79 -4.09 7.18 -1.77
C THR A 79 -3.39 5.83 -1.78
N HIS A 80 -3.89 4.91 -0.97
CA HIS A 80 -3.52 3.50 -1.04
C HIS A 80 -3.75 2.90 -2.44
N ARG A 81 -2.83 2.05 -2.89
CA ARG A 81 -2.86 1.44 -4.23
C ARG A 81 -2.96 -0.07 -4.14
N PHE A 82 -3.73 -0.64 -5.06
CA PHE A 82 -4.01 -2.07 -5.11
C PHE A 82 -3.81 -2.62 -6.52
N CYS A 83 -3.42 -3.88 -6.64
CA CYS A 83 -3.30 -4.51 -7.94
C CYS A 83 -4.68 -4.65 -8.62
N ALA A 84 -4.81 -4.12 -9.83
CA ALA A 84 -6.04 -4.17 -10.64
C ALA A 84 -6.59 -5.59 -10.90
N HIS A 85 -5.76 -6.63 -10.72
CA HIS A 85 -6.19 -8.02 -10.87
C HIS A 85 -6.46 -8.74 -9.55
N CYS A 86 -5.50 -8.78 -8.64
CA CYS A 86 -5.58 -9.60 -7.44
C CYS A 86 -5.90 -8.83 -6.15
N GLY A 87 -5.99 -7.51 -6.22
CA GLY A 87 -6.33 -6.65 -5.07
C GLY A 87 -5.28 -6.59 -3.97
N CYS A 88 -4.08 -7.16 -4.16
CA CYS A 88 -3.02 -7.05 -3.16
C CYS A 88 -2.54 -5.59 -3.04
N TRP A 89 -1.98 -5.26 -1.88
CA TRP A 89 -1.40 -3.96 -1.63
C TRP A 89 -0.22 -3.68 -2.58
N LEU A 90 -0.09 -2.44 -3.02
CA LEU A 90 1.06 -1.98 -3.79
C LEU A 90 1.86 -0.99 -2.93
N ARG A 91 3.18 -1.24 -2.85
CA ARG A 91 4.08 -0.44 -2.02
C ARG A 91 4.18 0.99 -2.54
N ILE A 92 3.72 1.92 -1.72
CA ILE A 92 3.79 3.36 -1.97
C ILE A 92 4.42 4.08 -0.78
N SER A 93 4.76 5.34 -0.97
CA SER A 93 4.90 6.32 0.12
C SER A 93 3.70 7.27 0.01
N LEU A 94 3.02 7.57 1.12
CA LEU A 94 1.99 8.59 1.08
C LEU A 94 2.62 9.98 0.94
N THR A 95 1.99 10.83 0.13
CA THR A 95 2.29 12.27 0.08
C THR A 95 1.74 12.94 1.34
N ASP A 96 2.11 14.20 1.60
CA ASP A 96 1.52 14.99 2.68
C ASP A 96 -0.01 15.08 2.55
N TRP A 97 -0.52 15.17 1.31
CA TRP A 97 -1.95 15.13 1.04
C TRP A 97 -2.55 13.76 1.36
N GLY A 98 -1.89 12.67 0.96
CA GLY A 98 -2.35 11.32 1.26
C GLY A 98 -2.35 10.98 2.75
N VAL A 99 -1.36 11.49 3.51
CA VAL A 99 -1.37 11.42 4.97
C VAL A 99 -2.62 12.10 5.54
N LYS A 100 -2.95 13.30 5.04
CA LYS A 100 -4.11 14.04 5.50
C LYS A 100 -5.42 13.32 5.18
N GLU A 101 -5.60 12.86 3.93
CA GLU A 101 -6.80 12.13 3.51
C GLU A 101 -7.00 10.83 4.30
N GLU A 102 -5.91 10.10 4.57
CA GLU A 102 -5.99 8.87 5.36
C GLU A 102 -6.37 9.17 6.82
N LEU A 103 -5.84 10.24 7.42
CA LEU A 103 -6.25 10.69 8.75
C LEU A 103 -7.72 11.14 8.77
N ASP A 104 -8.17 11.86 7.74
CA ASP A 104 -9.59 12.23 7.60
C ASP A 104 -10.48 10.98 7.51
N HIS A 105 -10.07 9.96 6.75
CA HIS A 105 -10.74 8.67 6.73
C HIS A 105 -10.81 8.02 8.13
N TYR A 106 -9.71 8.02 8.90
CA TYR A 106 -9.70 7.48 10.26
C TYR A 106 -10.56 8.31 11.24
N ARG A 107 -10.63 9.63 11.08
CA ARG A 107 -11.52 10.48 11.89
C ARG A 107 -12.98 10.15 11.65
N GLU A 108 -13.35 9.86 10.40
CA GLU A 108 -14.72 9.54 10.02
C GLU A 108 -15.14 8.12 10.42
N ASN A 109 -14.24 7.16 10.29
CA ASN A 109 -14.58 5.73 10.36
C ASN A 109 -14.01 5.00 11.60
N GLY A 110 -13.00 5.57 12.25
CA GLY A 110 -12.27 4.94 13.36
C GLY A 110 -11.41 3.75 12.92
N VAL A 111 -10.70 3.16 13.89
CA VAL A 111 -9.79 2.03 13.66
C VAL A 111 -10.51 0.68 13.71
N GLY A 112 -10.14 -0.20 12.78
CA GLY A 112 -10.52 -1.60 12.70
C GLY A 112 -11.88 -1.84 12.08
N GLN A 113 -12.16 -1.07 11.03
CA GLN A 113 -13.19 -1.39 10.04
C GLN A 113 -12.74 -2.54 9.12
N ASN A 114 -11.43 -2.76 8.99
CA ASN A 114 -10.85 -3.81 8.15
C ASN A 114 -10.26 -4.97 8.97
N PRO A 115 -9.94 -6.11 8.33
CA PRO A 115 -9.12 -7.13 8.95
C PRO A 115 -7.83 -6.53 9.51
N ILE A 116 -7.43 -7.00 10.69
CA ILE A 116 -6.36 -6.36 11.47
C ILE A 116 -5.02 -6.26 10.73
N ILE A 117 -4.72 -7.21 9.85
CA ILE A 117 -3.50 -7.21 9.03
C ILE A 117 -3.55 -6.08 8.00
N ASP A 118 -4.69 -5.88 7.35
CA ASP A 118 -4.88 -4.82 6.35
C ASP A 118 -4.90 -3.44 7.02
N GLU A 119 -5.55 -3.35 8.18
CA GLU A 119 -5.56 -2.14 9.02
C GLU A 119 -4.14 -1.77 9.49
N ALA A 120 -3.39 -2.77 9.97
CA ALA A 120 -1.99 -2.57 10.36
C ALA A 120 -1.11 -2.16 9.20
N TYR A 121 -1.35 -2.70 8.00
CA TYR A 121 -0.57 -2.36 6.81
C TYR A 121 -0.85 -0.93 6.33
N SER A 122 -2.11 -0.47 6.35
CA SER A 122 -2.43 0.95 6.10
C SER A 122 -1.71 1.86 7.12
N LEU A 123 -1.79 1.53 8.42
CA LEU A 123 -1.13 2.32 9.46
C LEU A 123 0.40 2.27 9.35
N ASP A 124 1.02 1.15 8.97
CA ASP A 124 2.48 1.06 8.74
C ASP A 124 2.93 2.01 7.62
N ILE A 125 2.16 2.10 6.53
CA ILE A 125 2.40 3.06 5.44
C ILE A 125 2.25 4.50 5.96
N LEU A 126 1.17 4.79 6.69
CA LEU A 126 0.93 6.11 7.25
C LEU A 126 2.07 6.55 8.16
N LEU A 127 2.49 5.69 9.09
CA LEU A 127 3.60 5.94 10.01
C LEU A 127 4.92 6.10 9.27
N GLY A 128 5.17 5.28 8.24
CA GLY A 128 6.37 5.34 7.42
C GLY A 128 6.48 6.61 6.55
N ALA A 129 5.35 7.25 6.25
CA ALA A 129 5.32 8.56 5.57
C ALA A 129 5.60 9.74 6.51
N MET A 130 5.56 9.53 7.83
CA MET A 130 5.81 10.58 8.81
C MET A 130 7.29 10.68 9.16
N TRP A 131 7.83 11.89 9.03
CA TRP A 131 9.14 12.24 9.58
C TRP A 131 8.99 12.78 11.02
N SER A 132 10.04 12.68 11.82
CA SER A 132 10.10 13.25 13.16
C SER A 132 9.83 14.76 13.09
N GLY A 133 8.68 15.21 13.60
CA GLY A 133 8.25 16.61 13.55
C GLY A 133 7.05 16.90 12.65
N SER A 134 6.47 15.88 12.00
CA SER A 134 5.17 16.00 11.34
C SER A 134 4.10 16.50 12.31
N GLU A 135 3.27 17.46 11.87
CA GLU A 135 2.17 18.00 12.68
C GLU A 135 1.10 16.93 13.00
N HIS A 136 1.10 15.83 12.24
CA HIS A 136 0.16 14.73 12.38
C HIS A 136 0.72 13.53 13.14
N ALA A 137 1.97 13.60 13.62
CA ALA A 137 2.62 12.47 14.31
C ALA A 137 1.85 12.03 15.56
N ASP A 138 1.41 12.98 16.40
CA ASP A 138 0.68 12.69 17.64
C ASP A 138 -0.63 11.93 17.35
N GLU A 139 -1.31 12.28 16.26
CA GLU A 139 -2.59 11.65 15.87
C GLU A 139 -2.39 10.25 15.30
N ALA A 140 -1.42 10.07 14.39
CA ALA A 140 -1.14 8.74 13.86
C ALA A 140 -0.62 7.78 14.94
N MET A 141 0.14 8.28 15.92
CA MET A 141 0.55 7.48 17.09
C MET A 141 -0.65 7.07 17.95
N ALA A 142 -1.66 7.94 18.10
CA ALA A 142 -2.87 7.59 18.82
C ALA A 142 -3.66 6.48 18.09
N LEU A 143 -3.73 6.53 16.75
CA LEU A 143 -4.36 5.48 15.94
C LEU A 143 -3.59 4.15 16.03
N ALA A 144 -2.26 4.20 15.98
CA ALA A 144 -1.40 3.04 16.15
C ALA A 144 -1.58 2.40 17.54
N LEU A 145 -1.67 3.22 18.59
CA LEU A 145 -1.91 2.74 19.93
C LEU A 145 -3.30 2.09 20.07
N ASP A 146 -4.32 2.69 19.45
CA ASP A 146 -5.67 2.13 19.43
C ASP A 146 -5.67 0.75 18.75
N LEU A 147 -5.08 0.63 17.56
CA LEU A 147 -4.93 -0.66 16.85
C LEU A 147 -4.24 -1.70 17.72
N VAL A 148 -3.06 -1.39 18.24
CA VAL A 148 -2.22 -2.33 19.00
C VAL A 148 -2.91 -2.75 20.31
N SER A 149 -3.68 -1.85 20.93
CA SER A 149 -4.37 -2.13 22.20
C SER A 149 -5.54 -3.10 22.05
N ARG A 150 -5.96 -3.42 20.81
CA ARG A 150 -7.08 -4.34 20.57
C ARG A 150 -6.73 -5.78 20.96
N PRO A 151 -7.70 -6.57 21.49
CA PRO A 151 -7.44 -7.95 21.91
C PRO A 151 -6.94 -8.88 20.81
N ASP A 152 -7.41 -8.67 19.58
CA ASP A 152 -6.97 -9.42 18.39
C ASP A 152 -5.52 -9.06 17.99
N ALA A 153 -5.12 -7.79 18.10
CA ALA A 153 -3.73 -7.35 17.90
C ALA A 153 -2.79 -7.98 18.92
N GLN A 154 -3.14 -7.87 20.19
CA GLN A 154 -2.34 -8.43 21.29
C GLN A 154 -2.13 -9.94 21.16
N LYS A 155 -3.16 -10.65 20.69
CA LYS A 155 -3.06 -12.08 20.43
C LYS A 155 -2.01 -12.38 19.33
N ILE A 156 -2.08 -11.67 18.20
CA ILE A 156 -1.13 -11.86 17.09
C ILE A 156 0.30 -11.53 17.53
N LEU A 157 0.48 -10.41 18.26
CA LEU A 157 1.79 -9.99 18.76
C LEU A 157 2.39 -11.01 19.75
N ALA A 158 1.57 -11.61 20.61
CA ALA A 158 2.02 -12.64 21.54
C ALA A 158 2.40 -13.96 20.84
N GLU A 159 1.77 -14.29 19.71
CA GLU A 159 2.12 -15.47 18.90
C GLU A 159 3.39 -15.27 18.06
N ALA A 160 3.79 -14.01 17.83
CA ALA A 160 4.96 -13.62 17.04
C ALA A 160 6.23 -13.36 17.88
N ALA A 161 6.14 -13.40 19.22
CA ALA A 161 7.24 -13.16 20.17
C ALA A 161 7.98 -14.46 20.54
#